data_AF-A0A183EDW4-F1
#
_entry.id   AF-A0A183EDW4-F1
#
_cell.length_a   1.000
_cell.length_b   1.000
_cell.length_c   1.000
_cell.angle_alpha   90.00
_cell.angle_beta   90.00
_cell.angle_gamma   90.00
#
_symmetry.space_group_name_H-M   'P 1'
#
loop_
_entity.id
_entity.type
_entity.pdbx_description
1 polymer ?
#
loop_
_entity_poly.entity_id
_entity_poly.type
_entity_poly.pdbx_seq_one_letter_code
_entity_poly.pdbx_strand_id
1 'polypeptide(L)'
;MHTVFFLQIIIGDERSFTFDGAFDIGTRQDALYDKCVKNLVEGTFDGFNATVLAYGQTGSGKTYTMGTAFDLMDVMQASEIGIVPRAIEHLFTEMEERKRQAVEQGLIEPCFDIVAQFVE
;
A
#
# COMPACT_ATOMS: atom_id res chain seq x y z
N MET A 1 -25.15 -11.10 1.00
CA MET A 1 -24.41 -12.16 0.26
C MET A 1 -23.36 -11.46 -0.59
N HIS A 2 -22.11 -11.36 -0.13
CA HIS A 2 -21.01 -10.91 -0.97
C HIS A 2 -20.42 -12.13 -1.65
N THR A 3 -20.67 -12.28 -2.95
CA THR A 3 -19.96 -13.24 -3.79
C THR A 3 -18.56 -12.69 -3.99
N VAL A 4 -17.57 -13.24 -3.26
CA VAL A 4 -16.16 -12.91 -3.48
C VAL A 4 -15.70 -13.68 -4.71
N PHE A 5 -15.45 -12.96 -5.80
CA PHE A 5 -14.84 -13.53 -7.00
C PHE A 5 -13.33 -13.61 -6.78
N PHE A 6 -12.81 -14.81 -6.56
CA PHE A 6 -11.36 -15.03 -6.53
C PHE A 6 -10.84 -15.26 -7.95
N LEU A 7 -9.64 -14.75 -8.24
CA LEU A 7 -8.96 -15.01 -9.51
C LEU A 7 -8.20 -16.33 -9.40
N GLN A 8 -8.45 -17.25 -10.33
CA GLN A 8 -7.76 -18.52 -10.42
C GLN A 8 -6.68 -18.47 -11.52
N ILE A 9 -5.42 -18.72 -11.15
CA ILE A 9 -4.29 -18.84 -12.07
C ILE A 9 -3.98 -20.33 -12.25
N ILE A 10 -3.97 -20.82 -13.48
CA ILE A 10 -3.65 -22.21 -13.81
C ILE A 10 -2.25 -22.27 -14.46
N ILE A 11 -1.36 -23.09 -13.89
CA ILE A 11 0.02 -23.28 -14.36
C ILE A 11 0.23 -24.75 -14.78
N GLY A 12 0.19 -25.00 -16.10
CA GLY A 12 0.17 -26.35 -16.65
C GLY A 12 -1.22 -27.00 -16.51
N ASP A 13 -1.31 -28.32 -16.66
CA ASP A 13 -2.61 -29.02 -16.65
C ASP A 13 -3.19 -29.29 -15.25
N GLU A 14 -2.40 -29.15 -14.16
CA GLU A 14 -2.83 -29.65 -12.83
C GLU A 14 -2.65 -28.68 -11.66
N ARG A 15 -2.00 -27.52 -11.83
CA ARG A 15 -1.76 -26.60 -10.71
C ARG A 15 -2.61 -25.35 -10.84
N SER A 16 -3.58 -25.19 -9.96
CA SER A 16 -4.37 -23.96 -9.85
C SER A 16 -4.10 -23.24 -8.53
N PHE A 17 -3.90 -21.93 -8.61
CA PHE A 17 -3.69 -21.03 -7.49
C PHE A 17 -4.81 -20.01 -7.44
N THR A 18 -5.26 -19.65 -6.24
CA THR A 18 -6.37 -18.72 -6.04
C THR A 18 -5.88 -17.52 -5.26
N PHE A 19 -6.15 -16.31 -5.77
CA PHE A 19 -5.74 -15.06 -5.15
C PHE A 19 -6.88 -14.04 -5.19
N ASP A 20 -6.87 -13.09 -4.26
CA ASP A 20 -7.78 -11.93 -4.30
C ASP A 20 -7.48 -10.99 -5.48
N GLY A 21 -6.23 -10.98 -5.94
CA GLY A 21 -5.81 -10.27 -7.14
C GLY A 21 -4.54 -10.87 -7.73
N ALA A 22 -4.40 -10.79 -9.06
CA ALA A 22 -3.15 -11.05 -9.75
C ALA A 22 -2.85 -9.93 -10.73
N PHE A 23 -1.57 -9.58 -10.79
CA PHE A 23 -1.07 -8.42 -11.51
C PHE A 23 -0.05 -8.90 -12.53
N ASP A 24 -0.16 -8.41 -13.75
CA ASP A 24 0.76 -8.72 -14.84
C ASP A 24 1.97 -7.77 -14.83
N ILE A 25 2.91 -8.01 -15.74
CA ILE A 25 4.11 -7.17 -15.88
C ILE A 25 3.80 -5.72 -16.32
N GLY A 26 2.62 -5.48 -16.87
CA GLY A 26 2.17 -4.14 -17.28
C GLY A 26 1.53 -3.35 -16.14
N THR A 27 1.29 -3.97 -14.99
CA THR A 27 0.67 -3.32 -13.85
C THR A 27 1.59 -2.25 -13.27
N ARG A 28 1.07 -1.03 -13.16
CA ARG A 28 1.79 0.12 -12.62
C ARG A 28 1.75 0.14 -11.09
N GLN A 29 2.74 0.79 -10.48
CA GLN A 29 2.88 0.89 -9.02
C GLN A 29 1.73 1.64 -8.35
N ASP A 30 1.21 2.69 -8.99
CA ASP A 30 0.05 3.46 -8.52
C ASP A 30 -1.22 2.59 -8.48
N ALA A 31 -1.49 1.86 -9.56
CA ALA A 31 -2.63 0.96 -9.64
C ALA A 31 -2.54 -0.18 -8.59
N LEU A 32 -1.34 -0.70 -8.34
CA LEU A 32 -1.11 -1.71 -7.32
C LEU A 32 -1.33 -1.15 -5.91
N TYR A 33 -0.87 0.08 -5.64
CA TYR A 33 -1.12 0.77 -4.37
C TYR A 33 -2.61 0.98 -4.12
N ASP A 34 -3.34 1.50 -5.11
CA ASP A 34 -4.78 1.77 -5.02
C ASP A 34 -5.59 0.50 -4.73
N LYS A 35 -5.18 -0.63 -5.32
CA LYS A 35 -5.86 -1.92 -5.14
C LYS A 35 -5.54 -2.61 -3.82
N CYS A 36 -4.30 -2.54 -3.36
CA CYS A 36 -3.81 -3.41 -2.29
C CYS A 36 -3.57 -2.68 -0.96
N VAL A 37 -3.25 -1.38 -0.99
CA VAL A 37 -2.68 -0.68 0.18
C VAL A 37 -3.51 0.51 0.62
N LYS A 38 -4.15 1.23 -0.32
CA LYS A 38 -4.91 2.44 -0.01
C LYS A 38 -5.91 2.26 1.14
N ASN A 39 -6.77 1.25 1.04
CA ASN A 39 -7.78 0.97 2.06
C ASN A 39 -7.17 0.52 3.41
N LEU A 40 -5.96 -0.05 3.39
CA LEU A 40 -5.25 -0.41 4.63
C LEU A 40 -4.81 0.85 5.38
N VAL A 41 -4.29 1.84 4.67
CA VAL A 41 -3.90 3.13 5.25
C VAL A 41 -5.13 3.84 5.82
N GLU A 42 -6.21 3.93 5.06
CA GLU A 42 -7.47 4.52 5.51
C GLU A 42 -7.99 3.82 6.78
N GLY A 43 -7.96 2.49 6.81
CA GLY A 43 -8.35 1.72 7.98
C GLY A 43 -7.52 1.98 9.24
N THR A 44 -6.26 2.45 9.12
CA THR A 44 -5.48 2.81 10.32
C THR A 44 -6.06 3.97 11.11
N PHE A 45 -6.73 4.89 10.41
CA PHE A 45 -7.41 6.01 11.06
C PHE A 45 -8.77 5.63 11.66
N ASP A 46 -9.29 4.46 11.30
CA ASP A 46 -10.48 3.86 11.90
C ASP A 46 -10.12 2.96 13.10
N GLY A 47 -8.85 2.94 13.51
CA GLY A 47 -8.35 2.19 14.66
C GLY A 47 -7.91 0.75 14.34
N PHE A 48 -7.74 0.40 13.06
CA PHE A 48 -7.27 -0.92 12.67
C PHE A 48 -5.75 -0.97 12.48
N ASN A 49 -5.15 -2.12 12.81
CA ASN A 49 -3.75 -2.36 12.49
C ASN A 49 -3.61 -2.86 11.05
N ALA A 50 -2.75 -2.23 10.27
CA ALA A 50 -2.42 -2.64 8.90
C ALA A 50 -1.01 -3.25 8.84
N THR A 51 -0.82 -4.27 7.99
CA THR A 51 0.50 -4.84 7.72
C THR A 51 0.57 -5.26 6.26
N VAL A 52 1.63 -4.82 5.58
CA VAL A 52 1.92 -5.20 4.19
C VAL A 52 3.22 -5.99 4.15
N LEU A 53 3.17 -7.19 3.56
CA LEU A 53 4.32 -8.06 3.43
C LEU A 53 4.65 -8.30 1.96
N ALA A 54 5.90 -8.08 1.57
CA ALA A 54 6.41 -8.48 0.26
C ALA A 54 7.20 -9.79 0.40
N TYR A 55 6.74 -10.85 -0.28
CA TYR A 55 7.36 -12.17 -0.23
C TYR A 55 7.63 -12.73 -1.63
N GLY A 56 8.70 -13.52 -1.78
CA GLY A 56 9.13 -14.07 -3.05
C GLY A 56 10.64 -14.33 -3.11
N GLN A 57 11.12 -15.00 -4.14
CA GLN A 57 12.55 -15.29 -4.34
C GLN A 57 13.40 -14.03 -4.60
N THR A 58 14.72 -14.12 -4.48
CA THR A 58 15.63 -13.04 -4.86
C THR A 58 15.45 -12.69 -6.35
N GLY A 59 15.46 -11.39 -6.66
CA GLY A 59 15.20 -10.89 -8.02
C GLY A 59 13.72 -10.83 -8.42
N SER A 60 12.77 -11.21 -7.55
CA SER A 60 11.33 -11.18 -7.87
C SER A 60 10.66 -9.81 -7.77
N GLY A 61 11.43 -8.72 -7.57
CA GLY A 61 10.87 -7.37 -7.50
C GLY A 61 10.30 -6.92 -6.15
N LYS A 62 10.55 -7.62 -5.03
CA LYS A 62 10.09 -7.19 -3.68
C LYS A 62 10.51 -5.76 -3.33
N THR A 63 11.82 -5.47 -3.39
CA THR A 63 12.40 -4.15 -3.09
C THR A 63 11.88 -3.07 -4.04
N TYR A 64 11.71 -3.42 -5.32
CA TYR A 64 11.14 -2.53 -6.33
C TYR A 64 9.68 -2.17 -6.00
N THR A 65 8.86 -3.17 -5.71
CA THR A 65 7.43 -2.98 -5.38
C THR A 65 7.26 -2.19 -4.08
N MET A 66 8.03 -2.53 -3.03
CA MET A 66 7.98 -1.80 -1.77
C MET A 66 8.57 -0.39 -1.89
N GLY A 67 9.47 -0.15 -2.85
CA GLY A 67 10.15 1.14 -2.99
C GLY A 67 11.14 1.39 -1.85
N THR A 68 11.81 0.37 -1.33
CA THR A 68 12.79 0.50 -0.23
C THR A 68 14.24 0.66 -0.71
N ALA A 69 14.47 0.76 -2.02
CA ALA A 69 15.76 1.14 -2.58
C ALA A 69 15.92 2.66 -2.55
N PHE A 70 16.36 3.20 -1.40
CA PHE A 70 16.43 4.63 -1.13
C PHE A 70 17.34 5.42 -2.09
N ASP A 71 18.37 4.80 -2.65
CA ASP A 71 19.37 5.47 -3.51
C ASP A 71 18.84 5.93 -4.88
N LEU A 72 17.63 5.53 -5.27
CA LEU A 72 17.04 5.82 -6.59
C LEU A 72 15.88 6.83 -6.53
N MET A 73 15.38 7.20 -5.35
CA MET A 73 14.14 7.97 -5.23
C MET A 73 14.18 9.35 -5.90
N ASP A 74 15.31 10.07 -5.83
CA ASP A 74 15.45 11.42 -6.42
C ASP A 74 15.44 11.43 -7.96
N VAL A 75 15.55 10.26 -8.59
CA VAL A 75 15.68 10.12 -10.05
C VAL A 75 14.52 9.31 -10.67
N MET A 76 13.63 8.76 -9.84
CA MET A 76 12.53 7.90 -10.28
C MET A 76 11.35 8.72 -10.78
N GLN A 77 10.70 8.23 -11.85
CA GLN A 77 9.46 8.83 -12.32
C GLN A 77 8.34 8.58 -11.30
N ALA A 78 7.33 9.46 -11.26
CA ALA A 78 6.18 9.29 -10.37
C ALA A 78 5.45 7.95 -10.55
N SER A 79 5.54 7.33 -11.74
CA SER A 79 4.98 5.99 -12.03
C SER A 79 5.78 4.83 -11.43
N GLU A 80 7.02 5.05 -11.00
CA GLU A 80 7.92 4.03 -10.47
C GLU A 80 7.99 4.03 -8.94
N ILE A 81 7.49 5.09 -8.29
CA ILE A 81 7.42 5.21 -6.84
C ILE A 81 6.65 4.00 -6.28
N GLY A 82 7.26 3.24 -5.37
CA GLY A 82 6.71 2.02 -4.79
C GLY A 82 5.74 2.28 -3.62
N ILE A 83 5.41 1.21 -2.89
CA ILE A 83 4.39 1.22 -1.84
C ILE A 83 4.74 2.10 -0.64
N VAL A 84 5.95 1.96 -0.07
CA VAL A 84 6.33 2.64 1.19
C VAL A 84 6.28 4.17 1.07
N PRO A 85 6.95 4.82 0.11
CA PRO A 85 6.88 6.28 -0.02
C PRO A 85 5.44 6.78 -0.27
N ARG A 86 4.63 6.08 -1.07
CA ARG A 86 3.21 6.42 -1.28
C ARG A 86 2.39 6.30 0.00
N ALA A 87 2.60 5.23 0.78
CA ALA A 87 1.89 5.01 2.02
C ALA A 87 2.19 6.12 3.04
N ILE A 88 3.46 6.54 3.12
CA ILE A 88 3.89 7.64 3.98
C ILE A 88 3.22 8.95 3.55
N GLU A 89 3.28 9.30 2.26
CA GLU A 89 2.64 10.52 1.72
C GLU A 89 1.13 10.53 1.99
N HIS A 90 0.45 9.42 1.73
CA HIS A 90 -0.98 9.28 1.97
C HIS A 90 -1.33 9.41 3.45
N LEU A 91 -0.57 8.77 4.34
CA LEU A 91 -0.76 8.85 5.79
C LEU A 91 -0.70 10.31 6.27
N PHE A 92 0.34 11.05 5.89
CA PHE A 92 0.49 12.45 6.30
C PHE A 92 -0.59 13.35 5.70
N THR A 93 -0.95 13.12 4.43
CA THR A 93 -2.03 13.87 3.78
C THR A 93 -3.36 13.68 4.51
N GLU A 94 -3.68 12.44 4.88
CA GLU A 94 -4.92 12.08 5.58
C GLU A 94 -4.94 12.64 7.02
N MET A 95 -3.80 12.68 7.72
CA MET A 95 -3.69 13.32 9.03
C MET A 95 -4.04 14.81 8.96
N GLU A 96 -3.46 15.54 8.00
CA GLU A 96 -3.71 16.97 7.82
C GLU A 96 -5.16 17.26 7.39
N GLU A 97 -5.72 16.41 6.52
CA GLU A 97 -7.11 16.48 6.11
C GLU A 97 -8.06 16.34 7.31
N ARG A 98 -7.84 15.32 8.16
CA ARG A 98 -8.68 15.08 9.34
C ARG A 98 -8.58 16.20 10.37
N LYS A 99 -7.38 16.76 10.57
CA LYS A 99 -7.21 17.97 11.40
C LYS A 99 -8.02 19.14 10.86
N ARG A 100 -7.92 19.42 9.57
CA ARG A 100 -8.66 20.52 8.92
C ARG A 100 -10.17 20.33 9.05
N GLN A 101 -10.67 19.12 8.79
CA GLN A 101 -12.09 18.78 8.92
C GLN A 101 -12.59 18.94 10.36
N ALA A 102 -11.80 18.55 11.36
CA ALA A 102 -12.16 18.74 12.77
C ALA A 102 -12.32 20.22 13.11
N VAL A 103 -11.40 21.08 12.66
CA VAL A 103 -11.47 22.53 12.87
C VAL A 103 -12.69 23.13 12.18
N GLU A 104 -12.96 22.76 10.93
CA GLU A 104 -14.13 23.22 10.16
C GLU A 104 -15.47 22.83 10.83
N GLN A 105 -15.50 21.68 11.50
CA GLN A 105 -16.68 21.17 12.21
C GLN A 105 -16.77 21.67 13.66
N GLY A 106 -15.80 22.46 14.13
CA GLY A 106 -15.73 22.90 15.53
C GLY A 106 -15.46 21.77 16.53
N LEU A 107 -14.87 20.66 16.07
CA LEU A 107 -14.45 19.52 16.88
C LEU A 107 -13.03 19.74 17.42
N ILE A 108 -12.65 18.92 18.40
CA ILE A 108 -11.28 18.88 18.90
C ILE A 108 -10.39 18.28 17.82
N GLU A 109 -9.28 18.96 17.52
CA GLU A 109 -8.29 18.49 16.56
C GLU A 109 -7.69 17.14 17.00
N PRO A 110 -7.64 16.13 16.11
CA PRO A 110 -6.99 14.85 16.42
C PRO A 110 -5.47 15.03 16.57
N CYS A 111 -4.92 14.44 17.64
CA CYS A 111 -3.48 14.34 17.86
C CYS A 111 -2.96 13.01 17.31
N PHE A 112 -1.89 13.05 16.52
CA PHE A 112 -1.26 11.88 15.94
C PHE A 112 0.19 11.78 16.42
N ASP A 113 0.52 10.67 17.10
CA ASP A 113 1.88 10.34 17.50
C ASP A 113 2.47 9.35 16.51
N ILE A 114 3.59 9.72 15.87
CA ILE A 114 4.23 8.91 14.82
C ILE A 114 5.57 8.42 15.31
N VAL A 115 5.79 7.11 15.22
CA VAL A 115 7.06 6.46 15.53
C VAL A 115 7.49 5.66 14.31
N ALA A 116 8.69 5.94 13.80
CA ALA A 116 9.31 5.13 12.77
C ALA A 116 10.38 4.24 13.41
N GLN A 117 10.31 2.93 13.14
CA GLN A 117 11.33 1.97 13.56
C GLN A 117 11.87 1.26 12.33
N PHE A 118 13.19 1.32 12.16
CA PHE A 118 13.89 0.50 11.18
C PHE A 118 14.27 -0.82 11.85
N VAL A 119 13.91 -1.93 11.22
CA VAL A 119 14.25 -3.28 11.69
C VAL A 119 15.26 -3.84 10.69
N GLU A 120 16.51 -3.98 11.13
CA GLU A 120 17.57 -4.69 10.41
C GLU A 120 17.44 -6.21 10.55
#